data_AF-A0A511MG82-F1
#
_entry.id   AF-A0A511MG82-F1
#
_cell.length_a   1.000
_cell.length_b   1.000
_cell.length_c   1.000
_cell.angle_alpha   90.00
_cell.angle_beta   90.00
_cell.angle_gamma   90.00
#
_symmetry.space_group_name_H-M   'P 1'
#
loop_
_entity.id
_entity.type
_entity.pdbx_description
1 polymer ?
#
loop_
_entity_poly.entity_id
_entity_poly.type
_entity_poly.pdbx_seq_one_letter_code
_entity_poly.pdbx_strand_id
1 'polypeptide(L)'
;MSGAGADMGRPRKMIGPMSLVWTLGVAVAAVAFMGGALNLGAAIVRWTGSQLAMALFLPVSVALGAGAWMLVLAAAWRLRRNYLRHNGTAMSAVVVESDLRCKQGLGVLNFDLWLVKVEAEFPHPESGGDARVQKQFFYPQFREVKARALAERLSVGSSVPIVVHKNSALFDIPKRPVWADIW
;
A
#
# COMPACT_ATOMS: atom_id res chain seq x y z
N MET A 1 -22.33 -36.38 -29.43
CA MET A 1 -22.75 -34.97 -29.26
C MET A 1 -21.78 -34.33 -28.29
N SER A 2 -21.00 -33.40 -28.82
CA SER A 2 -19.98 -32.63 -28.12
C SER A 2 -20.67 -31.51 -27.35
N GLY A 3 -20.29 -31.29 -26.08
CA GLY A 3 -20.87 -30.27 -25.21
C GLY A 3 -19.78 -29.59 -24.40
N ALA A 4 -19.25 -28.51 -24.98
CA ALA A 4 -18.52 -27.39 -24.38
C ALA A 4 -18.00 -27.58 -22.94
N GLY A 5 -16.73 -27.97 -22.83
CA GLY A 5 -15.94 -27.64 -21.65
C GLY A 5 -15.79 -26.13 -21.58
N ALA A 6 -16.42 -25.51 -20.59
CA ALA A 6 -16.19 -24.12 -20.27
C ALA A 6 -14.71 -23.94 -19.92
N ASP A 7 -13.96 -23.26 -20.78
CA ASP A 7 -12.69 -22.64 -20.42
C ASP A 7 -12.97 -21.69 -19.26
N MET A 8 -12.81 -22.18 -18.02
CA MET A 8 -12.68 -21.32 -16.85
C MET A 8 -11.38 -20.54 -17.03
N GLY A 9 -11.48 -19.41 -17.74
CA GLY A 9 -10.41 -18.46 -17.91
C GLY A 9 -9.82 -18.16 -16.55
N ARG A 10 -8.55 -18.55 -16.33
CA ARG A 10 -7.89 -18.30 -15.06
C ARG A 10 -8.01 -16.81 -14.75
N PRO A 11 -8.55 -16.43 -13.58
CA PRO A 11 -8.75 -15.04 -13.23
C PRO A 11 -7.40 -14.32 -13.29
N ARG A 12 -7.35 -13.24 -14.07
CA ARG A 12 -6.10 -12.54 -14.35
C ARG A 12 -5.68 -11.80 -13.08
N LYS A 13 -4.69 -12.33 -12.37
CA LYS A 13 -4.14 -11.71 -11.16
C LYS A 13 -3.51 -10.37 -11.54
N MET A 14 -4.04 -9.26 -11.03
CA MET A 14 -3.56 -7.90 -11.33
C MET A 14 -2.20 -7.56 -10.70
N ILE A 15 -1.50 -8.50 -10.07
CA ILE A 15 -0.15 -8.30 -9.55
C ILE A 15 0.85 -8.42 -10.71
N GLY A 16 0.96 -7.33 -11.48
CA GLY A 16 1.86 -7.25 -12.62
C GLY A 16 3.32 -6.92 -12.25
N PRO A 17 4.27 -7.11 -13.19
CA PRO A 17 5.68 -6.70 -13.06
C PRO A 17 5.88 -5.21 -12.73
N MET A 18 4.83 -4.41 -12.90
CA MET A 18 4.76 -3.00 -12.49
C MET A 18 5.06 -2.79 -10.99
N SER A 19 4.73 -3.76 -10.13
CA SER A 19 5.04 -3.67 -8.69
C SER A 19 6.54 -3.62 -8.42
N LEU A 20 7.33 -4.39 -9.17
CA LEU A 20 8.80 -4.44 -9.01
C LEU A 20 9.45 -3.12 -9.45
N VAL A 21 9.01 -2.59 -10.59
CA VAL A 21 9.48 -1.30 -11.11
C VAL A 21 9.21 -0.19 -10.10
N TRP A 22 8.02 -0.18 -9.51
CA TRP A 22 7.68 0.78 -8.47
C TRP A 22 8.51 0.59 -7.20
N THR A 23 8.69 -0.63 -6.71
CA THR A 23 9.52 -0.86 -5.50
C THR A 23 10.96 -0.38 -5.70
N LEU A 24 11.53 -0.63 -6.88
CA LEU A 24 12.87 -0.20 -7.22
C LEU A 24 12.94 1.33 -7.35
N GLY A 25 11.97 1.93 -8.03
CA GLY A 25 11.87 3.38 -8.17
C GLY A 25 11.74 4.10 -6.83
N VAL A 26 10.94 3.56 -5.90
CA VAL A 26 10.80 4.10 -4.54
C VAL A 26 12.13 3.99 -3.76
N ALA A 27 12.86 2.89 -3.89
CA ALA A 27 14.16 2.73 -3.24
C ALA A 27 15.19 3.75 -3.76
N VAL A 28 15.30 3.91 -5.08
CA VAL A 28 16.21 4.90 -5.69
C VAL A 28 15.82 6.33 -5.28
N ALA A 29 14.53 6.65 -5.31
CA ALA A 29 14.03 7.96 -4.88
C ALA A 29 14.31 8.23 -3.39
N ALA A 30 14.19 7.23 -2.53
CA ALA A 30 14.52 7.35 -1.11
C ALA A 30 16.01 7.67 -0.89
N VAL A 31 16.90 6.97 -1.60
CA VAL A 31 18.35 7.22 -1.53
C VAL A 31 18.68 8.62 -2.01
N ALA A 32 18.13 9.04 -3.15
CA ALA A 32 18.34 10.39 -3.69
C ALA A 32 17.80 11.47 -2.74
N PHE A 33 16.62 11.25 -2.15
CA PHE A 33 16.02 12.17 -1.18
C PHE A 33 16.88 12.31 0.08
N MET A 34 17.32 11.20 0.66
CA MET A 34 18.19 11.22 1.84
C MET A 34 19.55 11.86 1.54
N GLY A 35 20.13 11.59 0.37
CA GLY A 35 21.35 12.26 -0.08
C GLY A 35 21.17 13.77 -0.20
N GLY A 36 20.03 14.21 -0.76
CA GLY A 36 19.66 15.62 -0.85
C GLY A 36 19.47 16.27 0.53
N ALA A 37 18.76 15.60 1.45
CA ALA A 37 18.55 16.08 2.81
C ALA A 37 19.87 16.25 3.58
N LEU A 38 20.80 15.29 3.45
CA LEU A 38 22.13 15.37 4.05
C LEU A 38 22.97 16.50 3.44
N ASN A 39 22.91 16.68 2.12
CA ASN A 39 23.66 17.75 1.45
C ASN A 39 23.14 19.14 1.87
N LEU A 40 21.81 19.30 1.96
CA LEU A 40 21.17 20.52 2.45
C LEU A 40 21.55 20.79 3.92
N GLY A 41 21.49 19.77 4.78
CA GLY A 41 21.94 19.86 6.17
C GLY A 41 23.40 20.28 6.28
N ALA A 42 24.30 19.69 5.48
CA ALA A 42 25.70 20.04 5.45
C ALA A 42 25.95 21.48 4.95
N ALA A 43 25.16 21.97 4.00
CA ALA A 43 25.25 23.35 3.52
C ALA A 43 24.82 24.36 4.61
N ILE A 44 23.72 24.08 5.32
CA ILE A 44 23.22 24.92 6.42
C ILE A 44 24.26 25.00 7.54
N VAL A 45 24.86 23.86 7.92
CA VAL A 45 25.87 23.79 8.97
C VAL A 45 27.10 24.62 8.60
N ARG A 46 27.60 24.46 7.38
CA ARG A 46 28.75 25.24 6.87
C ARG A 46 28.47 26.74 6.91
N TRP A 47 27.24 27.16 6.61
CA TRP A 47 26.84 28.56 6.67
C TRP A 47 26.79 29.10 8.10
N THR A 48 26.32 28.30 9.06
CA THR A 48 26.24 28.72 10.47
C THR A 48 27.58 28.76 11.22
N GLY A 49 28.60 28.02 10.78
CA GLY A 49 29.92 27.98 11.43
C GLY A 49 29.93 27.41 12.87
N SER A 50 28.83 26.86 13.36
CA SER A 50 28.68 26.39 14.74
C SER A 50 29.19 24.94 14.91
N GLN A 51 30.04 24.71 15.92
CA GLN A 51 30.51 23.36 16.29
C GLN A 51 29.36 22.47 16.79
N LEU A 52 28.39 23.04 17.50
CA LEU A 52 27.19 22.31 17.94
C LEU A 52 26.35 21.86 16.73
N ALA A 53 26.22 22.72 15.71
CA ALA A 53 25.55 22.37 14.46
C ALA A 53 26.29 21.24 13.72
N MET A 54 27.63 21.25 13.70
CA MET A 54 28.43 20.15 13.16
C MET A 54 28.30 18.83 13.92
N ALA A 55 28.09 18.86 15.24
CA ALA A 55 27.87 17.63 16.00
C ALA A 55 26.46 17.04 15.77
N LEU A 56 25.45 17.90 15.64
CA LEU A 56 24.05 17.49 15.55
C LEU A 56 23.52 17.31 14.13
N PHE A 57 24.25 17.72 13.09
CA PHE A 57 23.69 17.73 11.73
C PHE A 57 23.24 16.35 11.28
N LEU A 58 24.03 15.31 11.54
CA LEU A 58 23.79 13.97 11.02
C LEU A 58 22.55 13.35 11.67
N PRO A 59 22.42 13.28 13.01
CA PRO A 59 21.21 12.75 13.63
C PRO A 59 19.96 13.59 13.30
N VAL A 60 20.07 14.92 13.25
CA VAL A 60 18.94 15.80 12.94
C VAL A 60 18.50 15.66 11.48
N SER A 61 19.44 15.65 10.53
CA SER A 61 19.13 15.51 9.10
C SER A 61 18.53 14.15 8.78
N VAL A 62 19.00 13.09 9.44
CA VAL A 62 18.41 11.75 9.29
C VAL A 62 16.98 11.71 9.84
N ALA A 63 16.75 12.26 11.04
CA ALA A 63 15.43 12.29 11.64
C ALA A 63 14.43 13.11 10.80
N LEU A 64 14.84 14.30 10.35
CA LEU A 64 14.03 15.15 9.48
C LEU A 64 13.82 14.54 8.10
N GLY A 65 14.85 13.95 7.51
CA GLY A 65 14.77 13.24 6.23
C GLY A 65 13.79 12.07 6.29
N ALA A 66 13.88 11.24 7.32
CA ALA A 66 12.93 10.13 7.51
C ALA A 66 11.49 10.63 7.69
N GLY A 67 11.29 11.67 8.52
CA GLY A 67 9.98 12.28 8.71
C GLY A 67 9.40 12.88 7.43
N ALA A 68 10.21 13.64 6.69
CA ALA A 68 9.81 14.24 5.43
C ALA A 68 9.52 13.19 4.35
N TRP A 69 10.30 12.11 4.30
CA TRP A 69 10.05 10.99 3.38
C TRP A 69 8.69 10.32 3.64
N MET A 70 8.32 10.14 4.91
CA MET A 70 6.98 9.62 5.27
C MET A 70 5.85 10.54 4.78
N LEU A 71 6.06 11.86 4.80
CA LEU A 71 5.11 12.83 4.25
C LEU A 71 5.04 12.75 2.73
N VAL A 72 6.17 12.59 2.04
CA VAL A 72 6.23 12.40 0.58
C VAL A 72 5.46 11.15 0.17
N LEU A 73 5.68 10.02 0.86
CA LEU A 73 4.94 8.78 0.61
C LEU A 73 3.43 8.94 0.87
N ALA A 74 3.05 9.64 1.93
CA ALA A 74 1.65 9.93 2.23
C ALA A 74 1.00 10.80 1.14
N ALA A 75 1.72 11.82 0.64
CA ALA A 75 1.26 12.69 -0.44
C ALA A 75 1.14 11.92 -1.76
N ALA A 76 2.14 11.11 -2.13
CA ALA A 76 2.12 10.27 -3.31
C ALA A 76 0.94 9.27 -3.27
N TRP A 77 0.68 8.66 -2.11
CA TRP A 77 -0.46 7.79 -1.92
C TRP A 77 -1.80 8.52 -2.09
N ARG A 78 -1.95 9.72 -1.48
CA ARG A 78 -3.15 10.55 -1.66
C ARG A 78 -3.37 10.90 -3.13
N LEU A 79 -2.30 11.27 -3.83
CA LEU A 79 -2.34 11.59 -5.25
C LEU A 79 -2.79 10.39 -6.08
N ARG A 80 -2.21 9.20 -5.85
CA ARG A 80 -2.62 7.96 -6.51
C ARG A 80 -4.09 7.65 -6.27
N ARG A 81 -4.56 7.75 -5.03
CA ARG A 81 -5.96 7.47 -4.67
C ARG A 81 -6.91 8.47 -5.33
N ASN A 82 -6.57 9.75 -5.34
CA ASN A 82 -7.38 10.77 -6.00
C ASN A 82 -7.40 10.56 -7.51
N TYR A 83 -6.25 10.24 -8.12
CA TYR A 83 -6.16 9.92 -9.53
C TYR A 83 -7.04 8.71 -9.90
N LEU A 84 -6.99 7.64 -9.12
CA LEU A 84 -7.83 6.46 -9.34
C LEU A 84 -9.30 6.76 -9.13
N ARG A 85 -9.69 7.51 -8.08
CA ARG A 85 -11.08 7.92 -7.86
C ARG A 85 -11.62 8.83 -8.95
N HIS A 86 -10.77 9.65 -9.56
CA HIS A 86 -11.18 10.59 -10.60
C HIS A 86 -11.28 9.92 -11.98
N ASN A 87 -10.34 9.03 -12.32
CA ASN A 87 -10.26 8.42 -13.65
C ASN A 87 -10.75 6.97 -13.71
N GLY A 88 -11.07 6.37 -12.57
CA GLY A 88 -11.49 4.99 -12.45
C GLY A 88 -13.00 4.83 -12.41
N THR A 89 -13.46 3.65 -12.80
CA THR A 89 -14.86 3.25 -12.74
C THR A 89 -15.14 2.67 -11.36
N ALA A 90 -16.07 3.29 -10.63
CA ALA A 90 -16.57 2.76 -9.37
C ALA A 90 -17.46 1.55 -9.62
N MET A 91 -17.21 0.46 -8.90
CA MET A 91 -17.94 -0.79 -9.05
C MET A 91 -17.95 -1.58 -7.76
N SER A 92 -18.78 -2.61 -7.73
CA SER A 92 -18.90 -3.52 -6.59
C SER A 92 -18.17 -4.82 -6.90
N ALA A 93 -17.32 -5.25 -5.99
CA ALA A 93 -16.64 -6.55 -6.05
C ALA A 93 -17.14 -7.46 -4.94
N VAL A 94 -17.12 -8.77 -5.20
CA VAL A 94 -17.51 -9.77 -4.21
C VAL A 94 -16.24 -10.33 -3.59
N VAL A 95 -16.16 -10.33 -2.26
CA VAL A 95 -15.04 -10.92 -1.55
C VAL A 95 -15.08 -12.43 -1.71
N VAL A 96 -14.01 -13.01 -2.28
CA VAL A 96 -13.86 -14.45 -2.50
C VAL A 96 -12.94 -15.10 -1.48
N GLU A 97 -11.99 -14.34 -0.93
CA GLU A 97 -11.09 -14.81 0.13
C GLU A 97 -10.95 -13.71 1.19
N SER A 98 -11.06 -14.09 2.46
CA SER A 98 -10.77 -13.21 3.60
C SER A 98 -10.08 -14.03 4.68
N ASP A 99 -8.87 -13.62 5.03
CA ASP A 99 -8.02 -14.35 5.96
C ASP A 99 -7.43 -13.36 6.98
N LEU A 100 -7.50 -13.73 8.26
CA LEU A 100 -6.92 -12.99 9.37
C LEU A 100 -5.81 -13.84 9.97
N ARG A 101 -4.57 -13.37 9.87
CA ARG A 101 -3.40 -14.03 10.44
C ARG A 101 -2.69 -13.11 11.42
N CYS A 102 -2.20 -13.67 12.53
CA CYS A 102 -1.17 -13.02 13.30
C CYS A 102 0.19 -13.40 12.70
N LYS A 103 0.92 -12.42 12.20
CA LYS A 103 2.30 -12.58 11.76
C LYS A 103 3.21 -12.21 12.93
N GLN A 104 3.85 -13.22 13.51
CA GLN A 104 4.85 -13.01 14.54
C GLN A 104 6.07 -12.29 13.95
N GLY A 105 6.53 -11.24 14.64
CA GLY A 105 7.67 -10.44 14.21
C GLY A 105 8.98 -11.21 14.38
N LEU A 106 9.80 -11.30 13.33
CA LEU A 106 11.18 -11.83 13.35
C LEU A 106 12.21 -10.69 13.29
N GLY A 107 12.01 -9.62 14.08
CA GLY A 107 12.82 -8.39 13.99
C GLY A 107 13.09 -7.71 15.33
N VAL A 108 13.99 -6.71 15.32
CA VAL A 108 14.62 -6.07 16.50
C VAL A 108 13.63 -5.53 17.55
N LEU A 109 12.38 -5.23 17.17
CA LEU A 109 11.34 -4.73 18.08
C LEU A 109 10.25 -5.76 18.46
N ASN A 110 10.27 -6.97 17.88
CA ASN A 110 9.41 -8.11 18.23
C ASN A 110 7.89 -7.82 18.39
N PHE A 111 7.35 -6.86 17.64
CA PHE A 111 5.91 -6.60 17.68
C PHE A 111 5.17 -7.54 16.72
N ASP A 112 4.14 -8.20 17.23
CA ASP A 112 3.21 -8.98 16.43
C ASP A 112 2.39 -8.06 15.52
N LEU A 113 2.11 -8.53 14.30
CA LEU A 113 1.30 -7.81 13.32
C LEU A 113 0.09 -8.65 12.92
N TRP A 114 -1.09 -8.09 13.06
CA TRP A 114 -2.30 -8.68 12.50
C TRP A 114 -2.39 -8.33 11.01
N LEU A 115 -2.44 -9.35 10.17
CA LEU A 115 -2.60 -9.28 8.74
C LEU A 115 -4.02 -9.69 8.36
N VAL A 116 -4.76 -8.78 7.73
CA VAL A 116 -6.04 -9.08 7.07
C VAL A 116 -5.78 -9.13 5.56
N LYS A 117 -5.87 -10.32 4.96
CA LYS A 117 -5.74 -10.51 3.52
C LYS A 117 -7.13 -10.68 2.93
N VAL A 118 -7.48 -9.86 1.96
CA VAL A 118 -8.78 -9.87 1.28
C VAL A 118 -8.57 -9.97 -0.21
N GLU A 119 -9.26 -10.90 -0.86
CA GLU A 119 -9.33 -11.02 -2.30
C GLU A 119 -10.77 -10.81 -2.75
N ALA A 120 -10.98 -9.94 -3.73
CA ALA A 120 -12.28 -9.64 -4.28
C ALA A 120 -12.29 -9.84 -5.80
N GLU A 121 -13.38 -10.40 -6.30
CA GLU A 121 -13.64 -10.71 -7.70
C GLU A 121 -14.68 -9.75 -8.27
N PHE A 122 -14.47 -9.32 -9.52
CA PHE A 122 -15.33 -8.38 -10.21
C PHE A 122 -15.20 -8.52 -11.74
N PRO A 123 -16.25 -8.18 -12.52
CA PRO A 123 -16.15 -8.10 -13.97
C PRO A 123 -15.34 -6.86 -14.36
N HIS A 124 -14.29 -7.04 -15.17
CA HIS A 124 -13.44 -5.93 -15.60
C HIS A 124 -14.23 -4.94 -16.48
N PRO A 125 -14.17 -3.61 -16.22
CA PRO A 125 -15.05 -2.63 -16.88
C PRO A 125 -14.85 -2.56 -18.39
N GLU A 126 -13.62 -2.75 -18.86
CA GLU A 126 -13.27 -2.62 -20.28
C GLU A 126 -13.37 -3.93 -21.05
N SER A 127 -13.17 -5.08 -20.39
CA SER A 127 -13.06 -6.38 -21.08
C SER A 127 -14.18 -7.35 -20.73
N GLY A 128 -15.00 -7.06 -19.71
CA GLY A 128 -16.07 -7.93 -19.23
C GLY A 128 -15.61 -9.25 -18.58
N GLY A 129 -14.31 -9.57 -18.64
CA GLY A 129 -13.77 -10.79 -18.05
C GLY A 129 -13.59 -10.71 -16.54
N ASP A 130 -13.59 -11.86 -15.89
CA ASP A 130 -13.41 -11.96 -14.44
C ASP A 130 -11.99 -11.53 -14.02
N ALA A 131 -11.95 -10.54 -13.13
CA ALA A 131 -10.73 -9.98 -12.57
C ALA A 131 -10.74 -10.14 -11.05
N ARG A 132 -9.53 -10.33 -10.49
CA ARG A 132 -9.33 -10.42 -9.05
C ARG A 132 -8.33 -9.39 -8.56
N VAL A 133 -8.68 -8.75 -7.45
CA VAL A 133 -7.80 -7.84 -6.72
C VAL A 133 -7.58 -8.36 -5.31
N GLN A 134 -6.31 -8.45 -4.93
CA GLN A 134 -5.91 -8.86 -3.59
C GLN A 134 -5.37 -7.65 -2.84
N LYS A 135 -5.73 -7.53 -1.57
CA LYS A 135 -5.22 -6.50 -0.67
C LYS A 135 -4.86 -7.06 0.70
N GLN A 136 -3.78 -6.55 1.25
CA GLN A 136 -3.30 -6.88 2.58
C GLN A 136 -3.37 -5.63 3.47
N PHE A 137 -3.96 -5.77 4.65
CA PHE A 137 -4.03 -4.73 5.68
C PHE A 137 -3.23 -5.18 6.89
N PHE A 138 -2.31 -4.35 7.35
CA PHE A 138 -1.49 -4.64 8.53
C PHE A 138 -1.94 -3.76 9.70
N TYR A 139 -2.06 -4.40 10.87
CA TYR A 139 -2.42 -3.76 12.13
C TYR A 139 -1.36 -4.09 13.18
N PRO A 140 -0.93 -3.11 14.01
CA PRO A 140 -0.14 -3.39 15.20
C PRO A 140 -0.86 -4.35 16.16
N GLN A 141 -0.11 -5.14 16.95
CA GLN A 141 -0.64 -6.10 17.92
C GLN A 141 -1.81 -5.59 18.77
N PHE A 142 -1.73 -4.36 19.26
CA PHE A 142 -2.73 -3.73 20.13
C PHE A 142 -4.00 -3.28 19.41
N ARG A 143 -4.12 -3.53 18.10
CA ARG A 143 -5.31 -3.22 17.28
C ARG A 143 -6.04 -4.46 16.76
N GLU A 144 -5.89 -5.60 17.44
CA GLU A 144 -6.59 -6.84 17.10
C GLU A 144 -8.09 -6.64 16.85
N VAL A 145 -8.79 -5.96 17.76
CA VAL A 145 -10.24 -5.69 17.63
C VAL A 145 -10.57 -4.99 16.31
N LYS A 146 -9.71 -4.08 15.84
CA LYS A 146 -9.90 -3.41 14.55
C LYS A 146 -9.59 -4.32 13.37
N ALA A 147 -8.58 -5.18 13.50
CA ALA A 147 -8.25 -6.17 12.47
C ALA A 147 -9.38 -7.18 12.30
N ARG A 148 -9.92 -7.71 13.41
CA ARG A 148 -11.06 -8.63 13.42
C ARG A 148 -12.33 -7.98 12.87
N ALA A 149 -12.65 -6.77 13.32
CA ALA A 149 -13.80 -6.03 12.79
C ALA A 149 -13.68 -5.74 11.28
N LEU A 150 -12.45 -5.58 10.75
CA LEU A 150 -12.26 -5.45 9.31
C LEU A 150 -12.47 -6.79 8.59
N ALA A 151 -11.92 -7.89 9.13
CA ALA A 151 -12.10 -9.22 8.56
C ALA A 151 -13.58 -9.64 8.53
N GLU A 152 -14.33 -9.37 9.59
CA GLU A 152 -15.77 -9.61 9.68
C GLU A 152 -16.56 -8.79 8.66
N ARG A 153 -16.21 -7.51 8.47
CA ARG A 153 -16.85 -6.64 7.47
C ARG A 153 -16.56 -7.05 6.04
N LEU A 154 -15.39 -7.63 5.82
CA LEU A 154 -14.93 -8.11 4.52
C LEU A 154 -14.97 -9.63 4.50
N SER A 155 -16.05 -10.24 4.99
CA SER A 155 -16.23 -11.69 4.96
C SER A 155 -16.43 -12.18 3.52
N VAL A 156 -16.16 -13.46 3.27
CA VAL A 156 -16.46 -14.08 1.97
C VAL A 156 -17.95 -13.88 1.62
N GLY A 157 -18.23 -13.55 0.36
CA GLY A 157 -19.55 -13.22 -0.14
C GLY A 157 -19.99 -11.78 0.10
N SER A 158 -19.27 -11.00 0.91
CA SER A 158 -19.59 -9.58 1.11
C SER A 158 -19.27 -8.76 -0.13
N SER A 159 -20.08 -7.74 -0.36
CA SER A 159 -19.93 -6.80 -1.47
C SER A 159 -19.14 -5.58 -1.02
N VAL A 160 -18.07 -5.25 -1.74
CA VAL A 160 -17.14 -4.17 -1.38
C VAL A 160 -16.99 -3.17 -2.52
N PRO A 161 -17.00 -1.85 -2.22
CA PRO A 161 -16.76 -0.84 -3.24
C PRO A 161 -15.29 -0.89 -3.67
N ILE A 162 -15.07 -0.97 -4.97
CA ILE A 162 -13.76 -0.85 -5.59
C ILE A 162 -13.79 0.21 -6.71
N VAL A 163 -12.63 0.73 -7.05
CA VAL A 163 -12.42 1.63 -8.17
C VAL A 163 -11.38 1.00 -9.08
N VAL A 164 -11.73 0.81 -10.36
CA VAL A 164 -10.89 0.13 -11.34
C VAL A 164 -10.53 1.10 -12.46
N HIS A 165 -9.24 1.16 -12.80
CA HIS A 165 -8.74 1.91 -13.94
C HIS A 165 -7.65 1.10 -14.63
N LYS A 166 -7.89 0.70 -15.89
CA LYS A 166 -7.00 -0.19 -16.64
C LYS A 166 -6.63 -1.42 -15.78
N ASN A 167 -5.34 -1.72 -15.64
CA ASN A 167 -4.83 -2.84 -14.86
C ASN A 167 -4.67 -2.55 -13.35
N SER A 168 -5.35 -1.53 -12.81
CA SER A 168 -5.26 -1.15 -11.39
C SER A 168 -6.63 -1.13 -10.75
N ALA A 169 -6.73 -1.72 -9.56
CA ALA A 169 -7.91 -1.70 -8.74
C ALA A 169 -7.57 -1.19 -7.33
N LEU A 170 -8.48 -0.39 -6.76
CA LEU A 170 -8.38 0.17 -5.43
C LEU A 170 -9.66 -0.18 -4.66
N PHE A 171 -9.53 -0.85 -3.52
CA PHE A 171 -10.64 -0.94 -2.56
C PHE A 171 -10.98 0.48 -2.09
N ASP A 172 -12.23 0.92 -2.17
CA ASP A 172 -12.64 2.24 -1.70
C ASP A 172 -13.30 2.21 -0.31
N ILE A 173 -12.52 1.79 0.68
CA ILE A 173 -13.00 1.67 2.06
C ILE A 173 -12.75 3.01 2.79
N PRO A 174 -13.79 3.64 3.36
CA PRO A 174 -13.73 5.01 3.91
C PRO A 174 -13.00 5.13 5.25
N LYS A 175 -12.97 4.09 6.09
CA LYS A 175 -12.23 4.10 7.38
C LYS A 175 -11.08 3.11 7.34
N ARG A 176 -9.84 3.59 7.26
CA ARG A 176 -8.63 2.74 7.25
C ARG A 176 -7.68 3.03 8.40
N PRO A 177 -6.99 2.02 8.94
CA PRO A 177 -5.77 2.24 9.69
C PRO A 177 -4.70 2.81 8.76
N VAL A 178 -4.05 3.88 9.21
CA VAL A 178 -2.99 4.54 8.46
C VAL A 178 -1.71 3.69 8.58
N TRP A 179 -0.92 3.64 7.48
CA TRP A 179 0.54 3.35 7.41
C TRP A 179 1.03 2.08 6.69
N ALA A 180 0.20 1.16 6.21
CA ALA A 180 0.70 -0.05 5.50
C ALA A 180 0.03 -0.31 4.14
N ASP A 181 -0.36 0.75 3.44
CA ASP A 181 -1.19 0.69 2.24
C ASP A 181 -0.46 1.25 0.99
N ILE A 182 0.88 1.11 0.96
CA ILE A 182 1.70 1.59 -0.18
C ILE A 182 1.62 0.61 -1.37
N TRP A 183 1.20 -0.64 -1.13
CA TRP A 183 1.17 -1.72 -2.13
C TRP A 183 -0.17 -2.43 -2.12
#